data_AF-A0A3D6DXF8-F1
#
_entry.id   AF-A0A3D6DXF8-F1
#
_cell.length_a   1.000
_cell.length_b   1.000
_cell.length_c   1.000
_cell.angle_alpha   90.00
_cell.angle_beta   90.00
_cell.angle_gamma   90.00
#
_symmetry.space_group_name_H-M   'P 1'
#
loop_
_entity.id
_entity.type
_entity.pdbx_description
1 polymer ?
#
loop_
_entity_poly.entity_id
_entity_poly.type
_entity_poly.pdbx_seq_one_letter_code
_entity_poly.pdbx_strand_id
1 'polypeptide(L)'
;MDQAEVATDILFKSRADRERIRPDLVSAAVTGFGATDVMRFLGQKPHHALTGEVVIDSKKLPEGCRITFRIRRNAVKRYDHLNVLRIETTINHPAEFKILNSSENAEGQVICRWCPIRKGVSNFWRHAEVAHGANSRLIDALANAPLKGNPTEALDHLCRSQSKAGQYVAAFNPVTPEKIALFKALLAGEFHLNGFRNRDLQTKLYSDPSNNPIETKRRTHRTSRLIAKLRGHGLIAKPRSRILASIASRTTA
;
A
#
# COMPACT_ATOMS: atom_id res chain seq x y z
N MET A 1 16.84 -15.85 9.82
CA MET A 1 15.42 -15.58 9.55
C MET A 1 15.25 -15.47 8.05
N ASP A 2 14.68 -16.51 7.43
CA ASP A 2 14.52 -16.58 5.98
C ASP A 2 13.21 -15.98 5.48
N GLN A 3 12.19 -15.99 6.33
CA GLN A 3 10.87 -15.42 6.09
C GLN A 3 10.37 -14.80 7.40
N ALA A 4 9.72 -13.64 7.31
CA ALA A 4 9.01 -13.01 8.41
C ALA A 4 7.57 -12.72 7.98
N GLU A 5 6.61 -13.04 8.85
CA GLU A 5 5.20 -12.77 8.63
C GLU A 5 4.62 -12.01 9.82
N VAL A 6 3.90 -10.93 9.52
CA VAL A 6 3.20 -10.16 10.54
C VAL A 6 1.80 -9.87 10.07
N ALA A 7 0.84 -10.31 10.87
CA ALA A 7 -0.58 -10.14 10.63
C ALA A 7 -1.16 -9.01 11.49
N THR A 8 -2.21 -8.40 10.95
CA THR A 8 -3.05 -7.42 11.64
C THR A 8 -4.49 -7.82 11.37
N ASP A 9 -5.20 -8.17 12.45
CA ASP A 9 -6.56 -8.68 12.39
C ASP A 9 -7.55 -7.57 12.75
N ILE A 10 -8.52 -7.35 11.86
CA ILE A 10 -9.65 -6.46 12.10
C ILE A 10 -10.86 -7.34 12.41
N LEU A 11 -11.33 -7.26 13.66
CA LEU A 11 -12.46 -8.03 14.14
C LEU A 11 -13.78 -7.27 13.92
N PHE A 12 -14.70 -7.87 13.18
CA PHE A 12 -16.06 -7.36 13.02
C PHE A 12 -16.99 -7.95 14.09
N LYS A 13 -18.01 -7.18 14.48
CA LYS A 13 -19.06 -7.65 15.40
C LYS A 13 -19.75 -8.91 14.88
N SER A 14 -19.97 -8.97 13.56
CA SER A 14 -20.54 -10.11 12.89
C SER A 14 -19.86 -10.37 11.54
N ARG A 15 -19.99 -11.59 11.04
CA ARG A 15 -19.58 -11.92 9.67
C ARG A 15 -20.39 -11.15 8.62
N ALA A 16 -21.67 -10.91 8.87
CA ALA A 16 -22.55 -10.17 7.97
C ALA A 16 -22.05 -8.73 7.75
N ASP A 17 -21.53 -8.07 8.79
CA ASP A 17 -20.96 -6.72 8.65
C ASP A 17 -19.73 -6.69 7.73
N ARG A 18 -18.85 -7.69 7.86
CA ARG A 18 -17.70 -7.85 6.97
C ARG A 18 -18.13 -8.16 5.54
N GLU A 19 -19.13 -9.02 5.36
CA GLU A 19 -19.65 -9.38 4.04
C GLU A 19 -20.33 -8.21 3.32
N ARG A 20 -20.95 -7.29 4.07
CA ARG A 20 -21.55 -6.07 3.50
C ARG A 20 -20.54 -5.22 2.74
N ILE A 21 -19.30 -5.10 3.25
CA ILE A 21 -18.25 -4.28 2.63
C ILE A 21 -17.31 -5.08 1.72
N ARG A 22 -17.38 -6.42 1.75
CA ARG A 22 -16.48 -7.32 1.00
C ARG A 22 -16.43 -7.01 -0.51
N PRO A 23 -17.56 -6.84 -1.23
CA PRO A 23 -17.53 -6.59 -2.67
C PRO A 23 -16.77 -5.32 -3.02
N ASP A 24 -17.00 -4.26 -2.25
CA ASP A 24 -16.40 -2.95 -2.49
C ASP A 24 -14.88 -2.99 -2.23
N LEU A 25 -14.45 -3.68 -1.16
CA LEU A 25 -13.02 -3.91 -0.87
C LEU A 25 -12.31 -4.73 -1.96
N VAL A 26 -12.96 -5.79 -2.46
CA VAL A 26 -12.42 -6.61 -3.54
C VAL A 26 -12.32 -5.78 -4.83
N SER A 27 -13.38 -5.03 -5.16
CA SER A 27 -13.41 -4.15 -6.33
C SER A 27 -12.29 -3.11 -6.27
N ALA A 28 -12.14 -2.40 -5.15
CA ALA A 28 -11.07 -1.41 -4.95
C ALA A 28 -9.68 -2.04 -5.08
N ALA A 29 -9.48 -3.23 -4.51
CA ALA A 29 -8.20 -3.93 -4.58
C ALA A 29 -7.82 -4.35 -6.01
N VAL A 30 -8.78 -4.86 -6.77
CA VAL A 30 -8.55 -5.34 -8.15
C VAL A 30 -8.42 -4.18 -9.13
N THR A 31 -9.39 -3.26 -9.12
CA THR A 31 -9.49 -2.18 -10.12
C THR A 31 -8.62 -0.98 -9.77
N GLY A 32 -8.55 -0.62 -8.50
CA GLY A 32 -7.80 0.53 -8.03
C GLY A 32 -6.34 0.20 -7.78
N PHE A 33 -6.07 -0.85 -6.98
CA PHE A 33 -4.72 -1.13 -6.49
C PHE A 33 -3.94 -2.17 -7.29
N GLY A 34 -4.53 -2.76 -8.34
CA GLY A 34 -3.83 -3.72 -9.20
C GLY A 34 -3.39 -4.97 -8.44
N ALA A 35 -4.31 -5.58 -7.69
CA ALA A 35 -4.06 -6.87 -7.03
C ALA A 35 -3.44 -7.87 -8.00
N THR A 36 -2.38 -8.55 -7.56
CA THR A 36 -1.63 -9.52 -8.38
C THR A 36 -2.37 -10.84 -8.50
N ASP A 37 -3.11 -11.23 -7.45
CA ASP A 37 -3.81 -12.50 -7.37
C ASP A 37 -5.04 -12.36 -6.49
N VAL A 38 -6.16 -12.95 -6.91
CA VAL A 38 -7.42 -13.04 -6.17
C VAL A 38 -7.85 -14.49 -6.16
N MET A 39 -7.85 -15.10 -4.98
CA MET A 39 -8.30 -16.47 -4.78
C MET A 39 -9.56 -16.50 -3.93
N ARG A 40 -10.57 -17.24 -4.36
CA ARG A 40 -11.77 -17.54 -3.58
C ARG A 40 -11.68 -18.97 -3.05
N PHE A 41 -12.05 -19.19 -1.81
CA PHE A 41 -12.04 -20.50 -1.18
C PHE A 41 -13.35 -20.73 -0.43
N LEU A 42 -13.75 -21.99 -0.30
CA LEU A 42 -14.91 -22.36 0.50
C LEU A 42 -14.42 -22.86 1.86
N GLY A 43 -15.16 -22.54 2.92
CA GLY A 43 -14.87 -23.05 4.26
C GLY A 43 -14.88 -24.58 4.31
N GLN A 44 -14.18 -25.15 5.29
CA GLN A 44 -14.26 -26.58 5.57
C GLN A 44 -15.54 -26.90 6.33
N LYS A 45 -16.10 -28.10 6.13
CA LYS A 45 -17.21 -28.59 6.95
C LYS A 45 -16.74 -28.72 8.41
N PRO A 46 -17.52 -28.25 9.40
CA PRO A 46 -17.27 -28.58 10.80
C PRO A 46 -17.20 -30.10 10.99
N HIS A 47 -16.37 -30.56 11.92
CA HIS A 47 -16.23 -31.99 12.22
C HIS A 47 -17.59 -32.58 12.65
N HIS A 48 -17.91 -33.79 12.19
CA HIS A 48 -19.20 -34.46 12.44
C HIS A 48 -19.54 -34.67 13.93
N ALA A 49 -18.57 -34.48 14.83
CA ALA A 49 -18.70 -34.63 16.27
C ALA A 49 -19.01 -33.30 17.01
N LEU A 50 -19.30 -32.22 16.29
CA LEU A 50 -19.70 -30.95 16.90
C LEU A 50 -21.15 -31.06 17.43
N THR A 51 -21.30 -31.35 18.72
CA THR A 51 -22.57 -31.57 19.43
C THR A 51 -23.33 -30.27 19.73
N GLY A 52 -23.58 -29.46 18.71
CA GLY A 52 -24.56 -28.37 18.77
C GLY A 52 -25.49 -28.53 17.57
N GLU A 53 -26.78 -28.25 17.72
CA GLU A 53 -27.70 -28.14 16.58
C GLU A 53 -27.23 -27.00 15.68
N VAL A 54 -26.31 -27.33 14.77
CA VAL A 54 -26.01 -26.50 13.61
C VAL A 54 -26.78 -27.15 12.48
N VAL A 55 -27.92 -26.56 12.12
CA VAL A 55 -28.57 -26.86 10.84
C VAL A 55 -27.63 -26.34 9.74
N ILE A 56 -26.64 -27.15 9.37
CA ILE A 56 -25.71 -26.85 8.29
C ILE A 56 -26.39 -27.28 7.00
N ASP A 57 -27.11 -26.34 6.38
CA ASP A 57 -27.54 -26.52 4.99
C ASP A 57 -26.28 -26.60 4.10
N SER A 58 -25.91 -27.82 3.73
CA SER A 58 -24.66 -28.20 3.05
C SER A 58 -24.40 -27.47 1.71
N LYS A 59 -25.36 -26.69 1.22
CA LYS A 59 -25.33 -26.00 -0.07
C LYS A 59 -24.64 -24.62 -0.07
N LYS A 60 -24.41 -23.99 1.09
CA LYS A 60 -23.78 -22.65 1.18
C LYS A 60 -22.59 -22.65 2.15
N LEU A 61 -21.47 -23.22 1.71
CA LEU A 61 -20.21 -23.07 2.44
C LEU A 61 -19.81 -21.58 2.50
N PRO A 62 -19.34 -21.09 3.65
CA PRO A 62 -18.78 -19.76 3.77
C PRO A 62 -17.68 -19.50 2.75
N GLU A 63 -17.89 -18.59 1.80
CA GLU A 63 -16.86 -18.22 0.84
C GLU A 63 -15.90 -17.20 1.47
N GLY A 64 -14.62 -17.56 1.51
CA GLY A 64 -13.52 -16.67 1.80
C GLY A 64 -12.80 -16.19 0.52
N CYS A 65 -12.04 -15.11 0.64
CA CYS A 65 -11.31 -14.44 -0.41
C CYS A 65 -9.95 -14.00 0.11
N ARG A 66 -8.91 -14.38 -0.64
CA ARG A 66 -7.53 -13.92 -0.48
C ARG A 66 -7.17 -13.00 -1.63
N ILE A 67 -6.68 -11.81 -1.30
CA ILE A 67 -6.12 -10.87 -2.28
C ILE A 67 -4.64 -10.70 -1.97
N THR A 68 -3.78 -10.81 -2.98
CA THR A 68 -2.34 -10.66 -2.82
C THR A 68 -1.80 -9.51 -3.66
N PHE A 69 -0.96 -8.70 -3.03
CA PHE A 69 -0.12 -7.70 -3.69
C PHE A 69 1.33 -8.16 -3.56
N ARG A 70 1.98 -8.50 -4.68
CA ARG A 70 3.39 -8.92 -4.69
C ARG A 70 4.29 -7.80 -5.16
N ILE A 71 5.44 -7.67 -4.50
CA ILE A 71 6.57 -6.89 -4.97
C ILE A 71 7.80 -7.76 -4.87
N ARG A 72 8.35 -8.12 -6.03
CA ARG A 72 9.54 -8.97 -6.10
C ARG A 72 9.30 -10.23 -5.25
N ARG A 73 10.04 -10.41 -4.14
CA ARG A 73 9.90 -11.57 -3.25
C ARG A 73 9.08 -11.29 -1.98
N ASN A 74 8.59 -10.06 -1.80
CA ASN A 74 7.79 -9.66 -0.64
C ASN A 74 6.30 -9.55 -1.05
N ALA A 75 5.39 -9.73 -0.11
CA ALA A 75 3.96 -9.68 -0.39
C ALA A 75 3.15 -9.11 0.77
N VAL A 76 2.03 -8.46 0.45
CA VAL A 76 0.95 -8.18 1.41
C VAL A 76 -0.28 -8.94 0.94
N LYS A 77 -0.91 -9.64 1.87
CA LYS A 77 -2.09 -10.46 1.62
C LYS A 77 -3.21 -9.98 2.50
N ARG A 78 -4.40 -9.87 1.92
CA ARG A 78 -5.66 -9.69 2.63
C ARG A 78 -6.38 -11.02 2.61
N TYR A 79 -6.84 -11.48 3.76
CA TYR A 79 -7.68 -12.66 3.93
C TYR A 79 -8.97 -12.26 4.62
N ASP A 80 -10.08 -12.81 4.17
CA ASP A 80 -11.29 -12.81 4.97
C ASP A 80 -11.56 -14.23 5.51
N HIS A 81 -11.73 -14.32 6.83
CA HIS A 81 -12.08 -15.56 7.52
C HIS A 81 -13.11 -15.29 8.61
N LEU A 82 -14.28 -15.94 8.55
CA LEU A 82 -15.39 -15.73 9.50
C LEU A 82 -15.79 -14.25 9.67
N ASN A 83 -15.61 -13.65 10.86
CA ASN A 83 -15.84 -12.24 11.14
C ASN A 83 -14.53 -11.43 11.19
N VAL A 84 -13.41 -12.01 10.74
CA VAL A 84 -12.09 -11.39 10.73
C VAL A 84 -11.69 -11.01 9.30
N LEU A 85 -11.08 -9.83 9.19
CA LEU A 85 -10.30 -9.41 8.04
C LEU A 85 -8.83 -9.34 8.46
N ARG A 86 -8.01 -10.28 7.98
CA ARG A 86 -6.58 -10.33 8.26
C ARG A 86 -5.81 -9.67 7.14
N ILE A 87 -4.92 -8.76 7.47
CA ILE A 87 -3.90 -8.24 6.56
C ILE A 87 -2.54 -8.69 7.05
N GLU A 88 -1.81 -9.37 6.20
CA GLU A 88 -0.53 -10.01 6.53
C GLU A 88 0.53 -9.58 5.54
N THR A 89 1.68 -9.17 6.05
CA THR A 89 2.86 -8.91 5.22
C THR A 89 3.87 -10.03 5.40
N THR A 90 4.29 -10.63 4.28
CA THR A 90 5.36 -11.62 4.18
C THR A 90 6.63 -10.95 3.63
N ILE A 91 7.72 -10.99 4.38
CA ILE A 91 9.04 -10.47 4.01
C ILE A 91 9.99 -11.65 3.77
N ASN A 92 10.29 -11.95 2.51
CA ASN A 92 11.28 -12.96 2.12
C ASN A 92 12.61 -12.35 1.65
N HIS A 93 12.60 -11.07 1.24
CA HIS A 93 13.81 -10.36 0.82
C HIS A 93 13.98 -9.05 1.61
N PRO A 94 14.56 -9.12 2.82
CA PRO A 94 14.66 -7.97 3.72
C PRO A 94 15.58 -6.85 3.20
N ALA A 95 16.52 -7.16 2.30
CA ALA A 95 17.46 -6.18 1.76
C ALA A 95 16.80 -5.03 0.97
N GLU A 96 15.51 -5.16 0.62
CA GLU A 96 14.72 -4.06 0.01
C GLU A 96 14.35 -2.97 1.00
N PHE A 97 14.34 -3.31 2.28
CA PHE A 97 14.05 -2.42 3.40
C PHE A 97 15.35 -1.93 4.01
N LYS A 98 15.27 -0.81 4.72
CA LYS A 98 16.44 -0.21 5.37
C LYS A 98 16.28 -0.18 6.88
N ILE A 99 17.40 -0.37 7.57
CA ILE A 99 17.60 -0.16 9.00
C ILE A 99 18.65 0.93 9.19
N LEU A 100 18.47 1.77 10.20
CA LEU A 100 19.50 2.71 10.62
C LEU A 100 20.49 1.94 11.49
N ASN A 101 21.71 1.77 11.00
CA ASN A 101 22.78 1.12 11.74
C ASN A 101 23.73 2.19 12.29
N SER A 102 24.09 2.08 13.56
CA SER A 102 25.11 2.90 14.21
C SER A 102 26.41 2.11 14.28
N SER A 103 27.50 2.69 13.79
CA SER A 103 28.84 2.11 13.88
C SER A 103 29.85 3.20 14.21
N GLU A 104 30.85 2.88 15.01
CA GLU A 104 31.99 3.78 15.26
C GLU A 104 32.93 3.79 14.06
N ASN A 105 33.46 4.98 13.71
CA ASN A 105 34.55 5.11 12.75
C ASN A 105 35.92 4.90 13.42
N ALA A 106 36.99 4.96 12.62
CA ALA A 106 38.36 4.83 13.13
C ALA A 106 38.71 5.91 14.17
N GLU A 107 38.02 7.05 14.15
CA GLU A 107 38.17 8.16 15.10
C GLU A 107 37.25 8.05 16.35
N GLY A 108 36.53 6.94 16.55
CA GLY A 108 35.67 6.70 17.72
C GLY A 108 34.33 7.46 17.72
N GLN A 109 33.97 8.12 16.62
CA GLN A 109 32.70 8.82 16.44
C GLN A 109 31.61 7.85 15.96
N VAL A 110 30.43 7.92 16.59
CA VAL A 110 29.26 7.14 16.17
C VAL A 110 28.68 7.72 14.88
N ILE A 111 28.75 6.95 13.80
CA ILE A 111 28.14 7.29 12.51
C ILE A 111 26.89 6.43 12.29
N CYS A 112 25.77 7.08 12.00
CA CYS A 112 24.52 6.42 11.66
C CYS A 112 24.36 6.33 10.13
N ARG A 113 24.18 5.13 9.59
CA ARG A 113 23.99 4.89 8.15
C ARG A 113 22.77 4.02 7.88
N TRP A 114 22.01 4.39 6.85
CA TRP A 114 20.87 3.60 6.39
C TRP A 114 21.34 2.42 5.53
N CYS A 115 21.33 1.22 6.11
CA CYS A 115 21.79 0.00 5.47
C CYS A 115 20.61 -0.91 5.10
N PRO A 116 20.74 -1.78 4.08
CA PRO A 116 19.78 -2.85 3.83
C PRO A 116 19.61 -3.74 5.08
N ILE A 117 18.39 -4.18 5.37
CA ILE A 117 18.16 -5.15 6.45
C ILE A 117 18.82 -6.48 6.08
N ARG A 118 19.66 -6.99 6.97
CA ARG A 118 20.27 -8.32 6.84
C ARG A 118 19.35 -9.37 7.45
N LYS A 119 19.35 -10.57 6.88
CA LYS A 119 18.72 -11.74 7.52
C LYS A 119 19.38 -11.98 8.88
N GLY A 120 18.59 -12.06 9.93
CA GLY A 120 19.09 -12.27 11.28
C GLY A 120 18.01 -11.98 12.32
N VAL A 121 18.06 -12.67 13.46
CA VAL A 121 17.06 -12.50 14.53
C VAL A 121 17.21 -11.14 15.22
N SER A 122 18.41 -10.56 15.24
CA SER A 122 18.68 -9.23 15.81
C SER A 122 17.88 -8.10 15.16
N ASN A 123 17.46 -8.27 13.89
CA ASN A 123 16.68 -7.28 13.16
C ASN A 123 15.17 -7.53 13.25
N PHE A 124 14.70 -8.50 14.05
CA PHE A 124 13.30 -8.92 14.11
C PHE A 124 12.33 -7.75 14.37
N TRP A 125 12.68 -6.87 15.30
CA TRP A 125 11.89 -5.67 15.60
C TRP A 125 11.66 -4.80 14.36
N ARG A 126 12.68 -4.65 13.51
CA ARG A 126 12.61 -3.84 12.29
C ARG A 126 11.80 -4.54 11.21
N HIS A 127 11.85 -5.87 11.12
CA HIS A 127 10.94 -6.64 10.29
C HIS A 127 9.48 -6.40 10.69
N ALA A 128 9.19 -6.44 12.00
CA ALA A 128 7.86 -6.19 12.52
C ALA A 128 7.37 -4.77 12.24
N GLU A 129 8.22 -3.76 12.47
CA GLU A 129 7.90 -2.36 12.18
C GLU A 129 7.57 -2.13 10.70
N VAL A 130 8.39 -2.69 9.80
CA VAL A 130 8.17 -2.61 8.36
C VAL A 130 6.85 -3.28 7.96
N ALA A 131 6.61 -4.49 8.47
CA ALA A 131 5.44 -5.27 8.13
C ALA A 131 4.15 -4.64 8.67
N HIS A 132 4.15 -4.13 9.91
CA HIS A 132 3.04 -3.34 10.45
C HIS A 132 2.80 -2.08 9.63
N GLY A 133 3.86 -1.34 9.26
CA GLY A 133 3.72 -0.16 8.41
C GLY A 133 3.12 -0.48 7.04
N ALA A 134 3.43 -1.65 6.46
CA ALA A 134 2.81 -2.11 5.22
C ALA A 134 1.33 -2.47 5.41
N ASN A 135 0.99 -3.21 6.48
CA ASN A 135 -0.38 -3.56 6.83
C ASN A 135 -1.23 -2.29 7.03
N SER A 136 -0.75 -1.33 7.83
CA SER A 136 -1.45 -0.07 8.09
C SER A 136 -1.70 0.73 6.81
N ARG A 137 -0.72 0.82 5.90
CA ARG A 137 -0.92 1.53 4.63
C ARG A 137 -1.96 0.87 3.74
N LEU A 138 -2.01 -0.47 3.69
CA LEU A 138 -3.05 -1.17 2.93
C LEU A 138 -4.43 -0.97 3.59
N ILE A 139 -4.51 -1.01 4.92
CA ILE A 139 -5.73 -0.70 5.67
C ILE A 139 -6.21 0.71 5.34
N ASP A 140 -5.33 1.71 5.45
CA ASP A 140 -5.65 3.10 5.17
C ASP A 140 -6.09 3.28 3.70
N ALA A 141 -5.41 2.65 2.76
CA ALA A 141 -5.78 2.72 1.35
C ALA A 141 -7.16 2.12 1.07
N LEU A 142 -7.45 0.94 1.65
CA LEU A 142 -8.76 0.29 1.53
C LEU A 142 -9.87 1.08 2.24
N ALA A 143 -9.57 1.68 3.39
CA ALA A 143 -10.53 2.47 4.16
C ALA A 143 -10.89 3.79 3.47
N ASN A 144 -9.95 4.38 2.72
CA ASN A 144 -10.17 5.61 1.95
C ASN A 144 -10.59 5.35 0.50
N ALA A 145 -10.64 4.10 0.05
CA ALA A 145 -11.21 3.78 -1.24
C ALA A 145 -12.72 4.05 -1.20
N PRO A 146 -13.25 4.95 -2.05
CA PRO A 146 -14.67 5.24 -2.04
C PRO A 146 -15.46 4.00 -2.45
N LEU A 147 -16.16 3.38 -1.50
CA LEU A 147 -16.98 2.19 -1.73
C LEU A 147 -18.24 2.58 -2.53
N LYS A 148 -18.78 3.78 -2.25
CA LYS A 148 -19.85 4.48 -2.98
C LYS A 148 -19.64 5.98 -2.76
N GLY A 149 -19.72 6.82 -3.80
CA GLY A 149 -19.53 8.26 -3.65
C GLY A 149 -19.74 9.04 -4.94
N ASN A 150 -19.69 10.38 -4.85
CA ASN A 150 -19.73 11.30 -6.00
C ASN A 150 -18.30 11.50 -6.54
N PRO A 151 -17.86 10.78 -7.59
CA PRO A 151 -16.51 10.95 -8.15
C PRO A 151 -16.28 12.38 -8.67
N THR A 152 -17.35 13.09 -9.02
CA THR A 152 -17.32 14.44 -9.58
C THR A 152 -16.70 15.46 -8.62
N GLU A 153 -17.08 15.46 -7.34
CA GLU A 153 -16.54 16.43 -6.36
C GLU A 153 -15.04 16.22 -6.11
N ALA A 154 -14.62 14.96 -5.99
CA ALA A 154 -13.20 14.62 -5.83
C ALA A 154 -12.38 15.00 -7.08
N LEU A 155 -12.95 14.80 -8.27
CA LEU A 155 -12.34 15.20 -9.53
C LEU A 155 -12.26 16.73 -9.65
N ASP A 156 -13.33 17.45 -9.31
CA ASP A 156 -13.40 18.91 -9.33
C ASP A 156 -12.37 19.54 -8.40
N HIS A 157 -12.19 18.96 -7.20
CA HIS A 157 -11.18 19.41 -6.27
C HIS A 157 -9.75 19.30 -6.85
N LEU A 158 -9.46 18.24 -7.61
CA LEU A 158 -8.17 18.08 -8.32
C LEU A 158 -8.00 19.08 -9.46
N CYS A 159 -9.10 19.47 -10.10
CA CYS A 159 -9.15 20.46 -11.18
C CYS A 159 -9.05 21.92 -10.69
N ARG A 160 -9.00 22.16 -9.37
CA ARG A 160 -8.80 23.48 -8.77
C ARG A 160 -7.37 23.65 -8.26
N SER A 161 -6.86 24.88 -8.28
CA SER A 161 -5.60 25.19 -7.61
C SER A 161 -5.76 25.16 -6.09
N GLN A 162 -4.71 24.77 -5.40
CA GLN A 162 -4.68 24.65 -3.94
C GLN A 162 -3.66 25.63 -3.35
N SER A 163 -3.85 26.00 -2.08
CA SER A 163 -2.81 26.63 -1.27
C SER A 163 -2.44 25.68 -0.14
N LYS A 164 -1.15 25.35 0.00
CA LYS A 164 -0.66 24.49 1.09
C LYS A 164 0.48 25.20 1.80
N ALA A 165 0.30 25.48 3.09
CA ALA A 165 1.27 26.22 3.91
C ALA A 165 1.73 27.54 3.25
N GLY A 166 0.78 28.29 2.69
CA GLY A 166 1.04 29.57 2.00
C GLY A 166 1.65 29.45 0.59
N GLN A 167 1.89 28.24 0.09
CA GLN A 167 2.42 28.02 -1.25
C GLN A 167 1.31 27.65 -2.24
N TYR A 168 1.33 28.30 -3.40
CA TYR A 168 0.43 27.99 -4.51
C TYR A 168 0.78 26.64 -5.17
N VAL A 169 -0.25 25.83 -5.40
CA VAL A 169 -0.16 24.53 -6.07
C VAL A 169 -1.15 24.50 -7.22
N ALA A 170 -0.64 24.42 -8.45
CA ALA A 170 -1.48 24.41 -9.65
C ALA A 170 -2.47 23.24 -9.69
N ALA A 171 -3.59 23.42 -10.40
CA ALA A 171 -4.60 22.38 -10.65
C ALA A 171 -4.06 21.21 -11.49
N PHE A 172 -4.60 20.01 -11.31
CA PHE A 172 -4.39 18.88 -12.22
C PHE A 172 -5.38 18.90 -13.39
N ASN A 173 -4.97 18.36 -14.53
CA ASN A 173 -5.87 17.93 -15.59
C ASN A 173 -5.91 16.40 -15.60
N PRO A 174 -6.83 15.77 -14.85
CA PRO A 174 -6.80 14.34 -14.57
C PRO A 174 -7.13 13.45 -15.78
N VAL A 175 -7.71 14.01 -16.84
CA VAL A 175 -8.15 13.25 -18.03
C VAL A 175 -7.07 13.11 -19.09
N THR A 176 -5.92 13.78 -18.94
CA THR A 176 -4.81 13.63 -19.88
C THR A 176 -4.13 12.26 -19.74
N PRO A 177 -3.69 11.62 -20.83
CA PRO A 177 -3.04 10.31 -20.77
C PRO A 177 -1.85 10.26 -19.79
N GLU A 178 -1.06 11.32 -19.74
CA GLU A 178 0.07 11.44 -18.81
C GLU A 178 -0.36 11.41 -17.33
N LYS A 179 -1.48 12.07 -16.98
CA LYS A 179 -1.96 12.13 -15.60
C LYS A 179 -2.70 10.86 -15.22
N ILE A 180 -3.41 10.24 -16.16
CA ILE A 180 -3.97 8.89 -15.95
C ILE A 180 -2.85 7.89 -15.65
N ALA A 181 -1.76 7.91 -16.42
CA ALA A 181 -0.60 7.06 -16.16
C ALA A 181 0.02 7.33 -14.77
N LEU A 182 0.12 8.61 -14.38
CA LEU A 182 0.58 9.01 -13.05
C LEU A 182 -0.30 8.46 -11.93
N PHE A 183 -1.62 8.63 -12.01
CA PHE A 183 -2.52 8.15 -10.96
C PHE A 183 -2.56 6.63 -10.89
N LYS A 184 -2.58 5.93 -12.04
CA LYS A 184 -2.45 4.47 -12.09
C LYS A 184 -1.15 3.99 -11.44
N ALA A 185 -0.04 4.67 -11.71
CA ALA A 185 1.24 4.34 -11.10
C ALA A 185 1.21 4.55 -9.58
N LEU A 186 0.61 5.62 -9.08
CA LEU A 186 0.50 5.91 -7.64
C LEU A 186 -0.39 4.92 -6.90
N LEU A 187 -1.48 4.49 -7.53
CA LEU A 187 -2.42 3.52 -6.95
C LEU A 187 -1.86 2.10 -6.96
N ALA A 188 -0.81 1.82 -7.74
CA ALA A 188 -0.23 0.49 -7.82
C ALA A 188 0.11 -0.05 -6.42
N GLY A 189 -0.42 -1.24 -6.11
CA GLY A 189 -0.32 -1.90 -4.82
C GLY A 189 1.12 -2.02 -4.30
N GLU A 190 2.09 -2.01 -5.21
CA GLU A 190 3.51 -2.01 -4.90
C GLU A 190 3.98 -0.84 -4.01
N PHE A 191 3.32 0.30 -4.03
CA PHE A 191 3.74 1.42 -3.17
C PHE A 191 3.26 1.31 -1.73
N HIS A 192 2.37 0.35 -1.40
CA HIS A 192 1.86 0.17 -0.04
C HIS A 192 2.86 -0.54 0.90
N LEU A 193 3.69 -1.45 0.38
CA LEU A 193 4.70 -2.17 1.19
C LEU A 193 5.77 -1.24 1.76
N ASN A 194 6.31 -0.38 0.89
CA ASN A 194 7.55 0.31 1.15
C ASN A 194 7.47 1.81 0.90
N GLY A 195 6.40 2.31 0.29
CA GLY A 195 6.41 3.60 -0.39
C GLY A 195 7.35 3.60 -1.60
N PHE A 196 7.39 4.73 -2.28
CA PHE A 196 8.17 4.92 -3.50
C PHE A 196 9.18 6.05 -3.38
N ARG A 197 10.17 6.04 -4.28
CA ARG A 197 11.09 7.16 -4.54
C ARG A 197 10.84 7.71 -5.94
N ASN A 198 11.46 8.85 -6.23
CA ASN A 198 11.40 9.46 -7.56
C ASN A 198 11.76 8.46 -8.67
N ARG A 199 12.85 7.70 -8.50
CA ARG A 199 13.27 6.68 -9.48
C ARG A 199 12.22 5.58 -9.70
N ASP A 200 11.52 5.17 -8.63
CA ASP A 200 10.54 4.09 -8.68
C ASP A 200 9.27 4.57 -9.44
N LEU A 201 8.91 5.85 -9.30
CA LEU A 201 7.85 6.48 -10.09
C LEU A 201 8.29 6.71 -11.56
N GLN A 202 9.54 7.11 -11.80
CA GLN A 202 10.08 7.24 -13.16
C GLN A 202 10.00 5.94 -13.95
N THR A 203 10.33 4.80 -13.34
CA THR A 203 10.25 3.49 -14.00
C THR A 203 8.84 3.08 -14.41
N LYS A 204 7.79 3.72 -13.86
CA LYS A 204 6.39 3.52 -14.27
C LYS A 204 5.93 4.53 -15.31
N LEU A 205 6.50 5.74 -15.31
CA LEU A 205 6.12 6.83 -16.21
C LEU A 205 6.86 6.80 -17.54
N TYR A 206 8.05 6.21 -17.58
CA TYR A 206 8.90 6.14 -18.76
C TYR A 206 9.26 4.69 -19.04
N SER A 207 9.03 4.25 -20.28
CA SER A 207 9.28 2.87 -20.70
C SER A 207 10.76 2.50 -20.68
N ASP A 208 11.63 3.42 -21.13
CA ASP A 208 13.07 3.15 -21.28
C ASP A 208 13.93 4.09 -20.45
N PRO A 209 15.04 3.60 -19.85
CA PRO A 209 16.06 4.46 -19.28
C PRO A 209 16.65 5.36 -20.37
N SER A 210 16.87 6.63 -20.04
CA SER A 210 17.51 7.53 -21.00
C SER A 210 19.02 7.34 -20.95
N ASN A 211 19.63 7.05 -22.11
CA ASN A 211 21.08 6.99 -22.26
C ASN A 211 21.73 8.39 -22.26
N ASN A 212 20.94 9.46 -22.27
CA ASN A 212 21.43 10.83 -22.23
C ASN A 212 21.40 11.38 -20.78
N PRO A 213 22.54 11.79 -20.21
CA PRO A 213 22.61 12.37 -18.87
C PRO A 213 21.70 13.60 -18.67
N ILE A 214 21.56 14.44 -19.69
CA ILE A 214 20.73 15.65 -19.65
C ILE A 214 19.26 15.27 -19.51
N GLU A 215 18.81 14.30 -20.30
CA GLU A 215 17.43 13.84 -20.29
C GLU A 215 17.09 13.09 -18.98
N THR A 216 18.03 12.31 -18.43
CA THR A 216 17.89 11.70 -17.10
C THR A 216 17.68 12.75 -16.01
N LYS A 217 18.45 13.85 -16.06
CA LYS A 217 18.28 14.98 -15.14
C LYS A 217 16.92 15.66 -15.34
N ARG A 218 16.50 15.91 -16.58
CA ARG A 218 15.19 16.49 -16.91
C ARG A 218 14.02 15.65 -16.37
N ARG A 219 14.03 14.33 -16.60
CA ARG A 219 13.03 13.39 -16.06
C ARG A 219 12.99 13.44 -14.54
N THR A 220 14.14 13.47 -13.90
CA THR A 220 14.24 13.59 -12.43
C THR A 220 13.62 14.87 -11.89
N HIS A 221 13.90 16.02 -12.51
CA HIS A 221 13.27 17.29 -12.14
C HIS A 221 11.75 17.28 -12.41
N ARG A 222 11.31 16.77 -13.57
CA ARG A 222 9.88 16.67 -13.92
C ARG A 222 9.12 15.82 -12.90
N THR A 223 9.62 14.63 -12.58
CA THR A 223 9.02 13.76 -11.57
C THR A 223 9.07 14.37 -10.17
N SER A 224 10.13 15.12 -9.82
CA SER A 224 10.19 15.84 -8.53
C SER A 224 9.10 16.90 -8.42
N ARG A 225 8.85 17.66 -9.50
CA ARG A 225 7.76 18.66 -9.55
C ARG A 225 6.39 17.99 -9.46
N LEU A 226 6.20 16.83 -10.11
CA LEU A 226 4.97 16.04 -9.97
C LEU A 226 4.75 15.58 -8.53
N ILE A 227 5.77 15.04 -7.88
CA ILE A 227 5.72 14.65 -6.46
C ILE A 227 5.38 15.85 -5.57
N ALA A 228 6.01 17.01 -5.79
CA ALA A 228 5.69 18.21 -5.03
C ALA A 228 4.22 18.64 -5.22
N LYS A 229 3.72 18.57 -6.45
CA LYS A 229 2.32 18.88 -6.78
C LYS A 229 1.34 17.92 -6.10
N LEU A 230 1.61 16.61 -6.17
CA LEU A 230 0.81 15.58 -5.50
C LEU A 230 0.77 15.79 -3.98
N ARG A 231 1.91 16.15 -3.37
CA ARG A 231 1.97 16.53 -1.94
C ARG A 231 1.16 17.78 -1.65
N GLY A 232 1.22 18.76 -2.53
CA GLY A 232 0.44 19.99 -2.47
C GLY A 232 -1.06 19.72 -2.44
N HIS A 233 -1.53 18.76 -3.25
CA HIS A 233 -2.92 18.29 -3.29
C HIS A 233 -3.27 17.26 -2.20
N GLY A 234 -2.35 16.90 -1.31
CA GLY A 234 -2.61 15.96 -0.22
C GLY A 234 -2.67 14.47 -0.61
N LEU A 235 -2.39 14.14 -1.88
CA LEU A 235 -2.50 12.77 -2.40
C LEU A 235 -1.35 11.84 -1.99
N ILE A 236 -0.25 12.40 -1.50
CA ILE A 236 0.91 11.64 -1.02
C ILE A 236 1.56 12.35 0.17
N ALA A 237 2.16 11.56 1.07
CA ALA A 237 2.90 12.03 2.23
C ALA A 237 4.38 11.65 2.12
N LYS A 238 5.29 12.47 2.65
CA LYS A 238 6.74 12.17 2.67
C LYS A 238 7.28 12.15 4.11
N PRO A 239 7.14 11.02 4.84
CA PRO A 239 7.63 10.90 6.22
C PRO A 239 9.15 10.62 6.28
N ARG A 240 9.99 11.61 5.95
CA ARG A 240 11.48 11.53 5.85
C ARG A 240 12.01 10.93 4.54
N SER A 241 12.23 9.62 4.45
CA SER A 241 13.11 9.02 3.40
C SER A 241 12.38 8.44 2.18
N ARG A 242 11.12 8.04 2.33
CA ARG A 242 10.28 7.50 1.26
C ARG A 242 8.96 8.26 1.18
N ILE A 243 8.36 8.25 0.00
CA ILE A 243 7.06 8.85 -0.26
C ILE A 243 6.02 7.74 -0.11
N LEU A 244 5.01 7.99 0.70
CA LEU A 244 3.86 7.10 0.86
C LEU A 244 2.75 7.63 -0.03
N ALA A 245 2.18 6.75 -0.86
CA ALA A 245 0.88 7.02 -1.45
C ALA A 245 -0.11 7.07 -0.28
N SER A 246 -0.62 8.26 0.02
CA SER A 246 -1.64 8.45 1.04
C SER A 246 -2.87 8.92 0.31
N ILE A 247 -3.82 8.02 0.06
CA ILE A 247 -5.19 8.44 -0.25
C ILE A 247 -5.78 8.92 1.07
N ALA A 248 -5.23 9.98 1.64
CA ALA A 248 -5.74 10.58 2.86
C ALA A 248 -6.63 11.73 2.43
N SER A 249 -7.91 11.42 2.21
CA SER A 249 -8.96 12.42 2.28
C SER A 249 -9.17 12.79 3.74
N ARG A 250 -8.27 13.61 4.32
CA ARG A 250 -8.56 14.32 5.57
C ARG A 250 -7.90 15.70 5.55
N THR A 251 -8.65 16.65 5.01
CA THR A 251 -8.63 18.01 5.53
C THR A 251 -9.77 18.09 6.53
N THR A 252 -9.51 17.72 7.78
CA THR A 252 -10.23 18.27 8.93
C THR A 252 -9.30 19.28 9.56
N ALA A 253 -9.54 20.54 9.24
CA ALA A 253 -9.32 21.73 10.05
C ALA A 253 -10.15 22.84 9.42
#